data_AF-A0A480B3R3-F1
#
_entry.id   AF-A0A480B3R3-F1
#
_cell.length_a   1.000
_cell.length_b   1.000
_cell.length_c   1.000
_cell.angle_alpha   90.00
_cell.angle_beta   90.00
_cell.angle_gamma   90.00
#
_symmetry.space_group_name_H-M   'P 1'
#
loop_
_entity.id
_entity.type
_entity.pdbx_description
1 polymer ?
#
loop_
_entity_poly.entity_id
_entity_poly.type
_entity_poly.pdbx_seq_one_letter_code
_entity_poly.pdbx_strand_id
1 'polypeptide(L)'
;MIDERLERMKRKRNCRVYFDSDSFQISDCTVAPVHDIPDVIYENQEFDFYVESTYDVYLLRIIHSHDCVVSIYPAKVDGIIYIVSSIPVSKDNIKEPIQKILHVLEPYGFPELKNPKSSITFNI
;
A
#
# COMPACT_ATOMS: atom_id res chain seq x y z
N MET A 1 -23.20 -2.81 -12.85
CA MET A 1 -21.83 -2.29 -12.80
C MET A 1 -21.82 -1.28 -11.68
N ILE A 2 -21.22 -1.63 -10.54
CA ILE A 2 -21.14 -0.73 -9.40
C ILE A 2 -20.20 0.41 -9.81
N ASP A 3 -20.53 1.65 -9.44
CA ASP A 3 -19.69 2.80 -9.70
C ASP A 3 -18.40 2.69 -8.86
N GLU A 4 -17.25 2.52 -9.52
CA GLU A 4 -15.94 2.40 -8.87
C GLU A 4 -15.65 3.61 -7.96
N ARG A 5 -16.14 4.80 -8.32
CA ARG A 5 -16.00 6.00 -7.49
C ARG A 5 -16.75 5.85 -6.17
N LEU A 6 -17.94 5.25 -6.20
CA LEU A 6 -18.72 4.99 -5.00
C LEU A 6 -18.02 3.96 -4.09
N GLU A 7 -17.44 2.92 -4.67
CA GLU A 7 -16.67 1.92 -3.90
C GLU A 7 -15.44 2.53 -3.25
N ARG A 8 -14.67 3.37 -3.95
CA ARG A 8 -13.55 4.13 -3.37
C ARG A 8 -13.97 5.00 -2.20
N MET A 9 -15.07 5.74 -2.34
CA MET A 9 -15.60 6.56 -1.26
C MET A 9 -16.04 5.72 -0.06
N LYS A 10 -16.63 4.54 -0.29
CA LYS A 10 -16.97 3.59 0.79
C LYS A 10 -15.73 3.04 1.47
N ARG A 11 -14.71 2.60 0.72
CA ARG A 11 -13.43 2.11 1.26
C ARG A 11 -12.81 3.13 2.20
N LYS A 12 -12.65 4.36 1.72
CA LYS A 12 -12.09 5.47 2.50
C LYS A 12 -12.93 5.78 3.75
N ARG A 13 -14.26 5.85 3.62
CA ARG A 13 -15.16 6.10 4.75
C ARG A 13 -15.16 4.98 5.79
N ASN A 14 -15.06 3.73 5.36
CA ASN A 14 -15.07 2.56 6.23
C ASN A 14 -13.71 2.31 6.89
N CYS A 15 -12.63 2.82 6.30
CA CYS A 15 -11.30 2.77 6.87
C CYS A 15 -11.24 3.66 8.11
N ARG A 16 -11.17 3.05 9.30
CA ARG A 16 -11.13 3.75 10.60
C ARG A 16 -9.70 4.07 11.06
N VAL A 17 -8.77 4.13 10.13
CA VAL A 17 -7.35 4.34 10.44
C VAL A 17 -7.17 5.77 10.92
N TYR A 18 -6.52 5.90 12.06
CA TYR A 18 -6.08 7.19 12.56
C TYR A 18 -4.73 7.48 11.93
N PHE A 19 -4.70 8.44 11.01
CA PHE A 19 -3.45 9.03 10.53
C PHE A 19 -2.99 10.04 11.58
N ASP A 20 -2.01 9.64 12.38
CA ASP A 20 -1.52 10.39 13.55
C ASP A 20 -0.08 10.89 13.37
N SER A 21 0.63 11.13 14.48
CA SER A 21 2.01 11.66 14.48
C SER A 21 3.03 10.76 13.79
N ASP A 22 2.76 9.46 13.69
CA ASP A 22 3.67 8.50 13.07
C ASP A 22 3.42 8.35 11.56
N SER A 23 2.39 9.04 11.05
CA SER A 23 2.11 9.12 9.62
C SER A 23 3.08 10.08 8.93
N PHE A 24 3.39 9.80 7.66
CA PHE A 24 4.26 10.65 6.85
C PHE A 24 3.70 10.82 5.44
N GLN A 25 4.10 11.92 4.80
CA GLN A 25 3.68 12.24 3.43
C GLN A 25 4.66 11.63 2.42
N ILE A 26 4.12 10.98 1.40
CA ILE A 26 4.83 10.61 0.17
C ILE A 26 3.98 11.09 -1.00
N SER A 27 4.52 12.03 -1.78
CA SER A 27 3.79 12.67 -2.88
C SER A 27 2.46 13.26 -2.39
N ASP A 28 1.33 12.84 -2.95
CA ASP A 28 -0.04 13.25 -2.58
C ASP A 28 -0.73 12.24 -1.63
N CYS A 29 0.05 11.32 -1.04
CA CYS A 29 -0.45 10.27 -0.17
C CYS A 29 0.04 10.42 1.26
N THR A 30 -0.87 10.17 2.21
CA THR A 30 -0.53 9.97 3.62
C THR A 30 -0.30 8.49 3.86
N VAL A 31 0.87 8.14 4.40
CA VAL A 31 1.23 6.77 4.75
C VAL A 31 1.29 6.63 6.27
N ALA A 32 0.57 5.67 6.82
CA ALA A 32 0.60 5.34 8.25
C ALA A 32 1.08 3.91 8.46
N PRO A 33 2.11 3.68 9.29
CA PRO A 33 2.46 2.33 9.72
C PRO A 33 1.35 1.73 10.58
N VAL A 34 1.09 0.43 10.43
CA VAL A 34 0.13 -0.31 11.28
C VAL A 34 0.79 -0.73 12.60
N HIS A 35 2.10 -0.96 12.58
CA HIS A 35 2.90 -1.43 13.71
C HIS A 35 4.23 -0.68 13.78
N ASP A 36 4.81 -0.64 14.98
CA ASP A 36 6.16 -0.13 15.18
C ASP A 36 7.18 -0.91 14.36
N ILE A 37 8.10 -0.20 13.73
CA ILE A 37 9.18 -0.80 12.94
C ILE A 37 10.40 -1.00 13.87
N PRO A 38 10.84 -2.26 14.08
CA PRO A 38 12.00 -2.55 14.92
C PRO A 38 13.29 -2.06 14.26
N ASP A 39 14.33 -1.83 15.05
CA ASP A 39 15.65 -1.41 14.54
C ASP A 39 16.33 -2.50 13.69
N VAL A 40 16.07 -3.77 14.00
CA VAL A 40 16.56 -4.94 13.28
C VAL A 40 15.39 -5.61 12.57
N ILE A 41 15.52 -5.74 11.25
CA ILE A 41 14.54 -6.41 10.38
C ILE A 41 15.14 -7.73 9.91
N TYR A 42 14.36 -8.81 10.02
CA TYR A 42 14.76 -10.14 9.56
C TYR A 42 14.11 -10.49 8.22
N GLU A 43 14.72 -11.41 7.48
CA GLU A 43 14.19 -11.92 6.21
C GLU A 43 12.76 -12.46 6.39
N ASN A 44 11.89 -12.16 5.42
CA ASN A 44 10.46 -12.47 5.39
C ASN A 44 9.61 -11.78 6.47
N GLN A 45 10.17 -10.83 7.21
CA GLN A 45 9.38 -10.03 8.14
C GLN A 45 8.44 -9.09 7.36
N GLU A 46 7.21 -8.97 7.85
CA GLU A 46 6.13 -8.24 7.19
C GLU A 46 5.84 -6.91 7.91
N PHE A 47 5.60 -5.86 7.12
CA PHE A 47 5.27 -4.52 7.58
C PHE A 47 4.08 -3.99 6.83
N ASP A 48 3.00 -3.68 7.55
CA ASP A 48 1.77 -3.17 6.97
C ASP A 48 1.69 -1.65 7.11
N PHE A 49 1.21 -1.01 6.04
CA PHE A 49 1.01 0.43 5.94
C PHE A 49 -0.34 0.73 5.31
N TYR A 50 -1.08 1.66 5.91
CA TYR A 50 -2.20 2.29 5.23
C TYR A 50 -1.68 3.43 4.36
N VAL A 51 -2.10 3.44 3.10
CA VAL A 51 -1.79 4.51 2.16
C VAL A 51 -3.10 5.17 1.78
N GLU A 52 -3.33 6.38 2.27
CA GLU A 52 -4.46 7.21 1.90
C GLU A 52 -4.05 8.19 0.80
N SER A 53 -4.74 8.12 -0.33
CA SER A 53 -4.68 9.16 -1.35
C SER A 53 -5.87 10.11 -1.22
N THR A 54 -5.92 11.13 -2.08
CA THR A 54 -7.12 11.98 -2.23
C THR A 54 -8.36 11.12 -2.52
N TYR A 55 -8.19 10.03 -3.27
CA TYR A 55 -9.30 9.28 -3.87
C TYR A 55 -9.66 7.97 -3.14
N ASP A 56 -8.71 7.33 -2.47
CA ASP A 56 -8.88 5.95 -1.98
C ASP A 56 -7.98 5.64 -0.78
N VAL A 57 -8.14 4.44 -0.22
CA VAL A 57 -7.24 3.89 0.79
C VAL A 57 -6.78 2.49 0.40
N TYR A 58 -5.49 2.26 0.51
CA TYR A 58 -4.80 1.00 0.20
C TYR A 58 -4.16 0.41 1.46
N LEU A 59 -4.03 -0.91 1.50
CA LEU A 59 -3.13 -1.58 2.45
C LEU A 59 -1.91 -2.06 1.68
N LEU A 60 -0.75 -1.48 2.02
CA LEU A 60 0.54 -1.87 1.49
C LEU A 60 1.25 -2.75 2.53
N ARG A 61 1.51 -4.01 2.18
CA ARG A 61 2.44 -4.87 2.92
C ARG A 61 3.80 -4.84 2.24
N ILE A 62 4.84 -4.61 3.02
CA ILE A 62 6.21 -4.87 2.62
C ILE A 62 6.69 -6.13 3.33
N ILE A 63 7.16 -7.11 2.56
CA ILE A 63 7.87 -8.29 3.03
C ILE A 63 9.35 -8.03 2.80
N HIS A 64 10.16 -8.08 3.85
CA HIS A 64 11.60 -7.92 3.71
C HIS A 64 12.19 -9.12 2.97
N SER A 65 12.54 -8.94 1.69
CA SER A 65 13.28 -9.93 0.91
C SER A 65 13.97 -9.29 -0.28
N HIS A 66 14.81 -10.03 -0.99
CA HIS A 66 15.52 -9.55 -2.19
C HIS A 66 14.81 -9.90 -3.52
N ASP A 67 13.54 -10.30 -3.47
CA ASP A 67 12.82 -10.77 -4.67
C ASP A 67 12.47 -9.63 -5.65
N CYS A 68 12.31 -8.40 -5.14
CA CYS A 68 11.93 -7.21 -5.90
C CYS A 68 10.64 -7.40 -6.72
N VAL A 69 9.59 -7.88 -6.04
CA VAL A 69 8.28 -8.16 -6.65
C VAL A 69 7.20 -7.28 -6.02
N VAL A 70 6.21 -6.88 -6.82
CA VAL A 70 4.97 -6.23 -6.36
C VAL A 70 3.77 -7.02 -6.87
N SER A 71 2.80 -7.24 -5.99
CA SER A 71 1.53 -7.88 -6.26
C SER A 71 0.35 -7.01 -5.84
N ILE A 72 -0.59 -6.77 -6.74
CA ILE A 72 -1.85 -6.06 -6.47
C ILE A 72 -2.96 -7.10 -6.40
N TYR A 73 -3.64 -7.18 -5.26
CA TYR A 73 -4.75 -8.10 -5.03
C TYR A 73 -6.10 -7.36 -5.09
N PRO A 74 -7.12 -7.99 -5.70
CA PRO A 74 -8.45 -7.42 -5.77
C PRO A 74 -9.05 -7.27 -4.36
N ALA A 75 -9.65 -6.11 -4.12
CA ALA A 75 -10.49 -5.92 -2.95
C ALA A 75 -11.72 -6.81 -3.05
N LYS A 76 -12.03 -7.54 -1.97
CA LYS A 76 -13.33 -8.21 -1.81
C LYS A 76 -14.43 -7.16 -1.56
N VAL A 77 -15.70 -7.59 -1.50
CA VAL A 77 -16.85 -6.71 -1.21
C VAL A 77 -16.57 -5.90 0.06
N ASP A 78 -16.70 -4.57 -0.02
CA ASP A 78 -16.40 -3.60 1.04
C ASP A 78 -14.95 -3.63 1.60
N GLY A 79 -14.04 -4.36 0.94
CA GLY A 79 -12.64 -4.47 1.32
C GLY A 79 -11.76 -3.40 0.70
N ILE A 80 -10.48 -3.36 1.09
CA ILE A 80 -9.45 -2.47 0.53
C ILE A 80 -8.58 -3.21 -0.47
N ILE A 81 -8.05 -2.49 -1.46
CA ILE A 81 -7.06 -3.06 -2.39
C ILE A 81 -5.79 -3.33 -1.59
N TYR A 82 -5.28 -4.55 -1.72
CA TYR A 82 -4.12 -5.00 -0.98
C TYR A 82 -2.93 -5.10 -1.92
N ILE A 83 -1.86 -4.39 -1.59
CA ILE A 83 -0.61 -4.34 -2.36
C ILE A 83 0.43 -5.04 -1.50
N VAL A 84 1.09 -6.07 -2.03
CA VAL A 84 2.19 -6.76 -1.36
C VAL A 84 3.44 -6.50 -2.15
N SER A 85 4.51 -6.06 -1.50
CA SER A 85 5.81 -5.90 -2.12
C SER A 85 6.87 -6.66 -1.35
N SER A 86 7.66 -7.45 -2.05
CA SER A 86 8.78 -8.21 -1.53
C SER A 86 10.07 -7.48 -1.92
N ILE A 87 10.63 -6.70 -0.99
CA ILE A 87 11.75 -5.78 -1.23
C ILE A 87 12.64 -5.60 0.01
N PRO A 88 13.93 -5.27 -0.18
CA PRO A 88 14.82 -5.07 0.94
C PRO A 88 14.50 -3.74 1.64
N VAL A 89 14.36 -3.78 2.96
CA VAL A 89 14.03 -2.62 3.80
C VAL A 89 14.82 -2.65 5.09
N SER A 90 15.07 -1.47 5.63
CA SER A 90 15.56 -1.22 6.98
C SER A 90 14.69 -0.13 7.61
N LYS A 91 14.74 0.00 8.93
CA LYS A 91 14.02 1.07 9.63
C LYS A 91 14.34 2.46 9.09
N ASP A 92 15.62 2.70 8.79
CA ASP A 92 16.10 4.01 8.33
C ASP A 92 15.70 4.32 6.90
N ASN A 93 15.51 3.31 6.05
CA ASN A 93 15.27 3.52 4.63
C ASN A 93 13.80 3.33 4.21
N ILE A 94 12.91 2.82 5.08
CA ILE A 94 11.59 2.28 4.68
C ILE A 94 10.71 3.22 3.84
N LYS A 95 10.90 4.54 3.97
CA LYS A 95 10.19 5.55 3.18
C LYS A 95 10.57 5.51 1.70
N GLU A 96 11.85 5.31 1.38
CA GLU A 96 12.33 5.30 -0.01
C GLU A 96 11.75 4.11 -0.82
N PRO A 97 11.75 2.87 -0.32
CA PRO A 97 11.09 1.77 -0.99
C PRO A 97 9.59 1.97 -1.14
N ILE A 98 8.89 2.51 -0.12
CA ILE A 98 7.45 2.83 -0.26
C ILE A 98 7.26 3.83 -1.41
N GLN A 99 8.05 4.90 -1.47
CA GLN A 99 7.97 5.86 -2.57
C GLN A 99 8.20 5.22 -3.94
N LYS A 100 9.20 4.33 -4.06
CA LYS A 100 9.44 3.56 -5.29
C LYS A 100 8.24 2.69 -5.66
N ILE A 101 7.66 1.97 -4.70
CA ILE A 101 6.46 1.14 -4.90
C ILE A 101 5.29 1.99 -5.39
N LEU A 102 5.03 3.16 -4.78
CA LEU A 102 3.94 4.03 -5.22
C LEU A 102 4.15 4.53 -6.66
N HIS A 103 5.40 4.88 -7.02
CA HIS A 103 5.72 5.33 -8.38
C HIS A 103 5.55 4.23 -9.43
N VAL A 104 6.02 2.99 -9.16
CA VAL A 104 5.86 1.87 -10.11
C VAL A 104 4.42 1.39 -10.25
N LEU A 105 3.51 1.82 -9.37
CA LEU A 105 2.08 1.56 -9.47
C LEU A 105 1.34 2.57 -10.37
N GLU A 106 1.96 3.71 -10.74
CA GLU A 106 1.34 4.71 -11.62
C GLU A 106 0.83 4.13 -12.95
N PRO A 107 1.58 3.25 -13.67
CA PRO A 107 1.08 2.63 -14.90
C PRO A 107 -0.15 1.73 -14.70
N TYR A 108 -0.37 1.26 -13.47
CA TYR A 108 -1.53 0.45 -13.09
C TYR A 108 -2.72 1.29 -12.62
N GLY A 109 -2.54 2.62 -12.54
CA GLY A 109 -3.59 3.59 -12.22
C GLY A 109 -3.46 4.23 -10.84
N PHE A 110 -2.39 4.01 -10.08
CA PHE A 110 -2.18 4.72 -8.82
C PHE A 110 -2.04 6.24 -9.04
N PRO A 111 -2.58 7.10 -8.16
CA PRO A 111 -3.25 6.85 -6.87
C PRO A 111 -4.76 6.59 -6.95
N GLU A 112 -5.26 6.32 -8.15
CA GLU A 112 -6.65 5.96 -8.46
C GLU A 112 -6.75 4.51 -8.95
N LEU A 113 -6.07 3.57 -8.28
CA LEU A 113 -6.09 2.17 -8.68
C LEU A 113 -7.53 1.69 -8.77
N LYS A 114 -7.90 1.14 -9.92
CA LYS A 114 -9.17 0.43 -10.07
C LYS A 114 -9.03 -0.93 -9.42
N ASN A 115 -10.09 -1.40 -8.77
CA ASN A 115 -10.09 -2.76 -8.25
C ASN A 115 -9.84 -3.75 -9.41
N PRO A 116 -8.70 -4.48 -9.43
CA PRO A 116 -8.43 -5.40 -10.52
C PRO A 116 -9.41 -6.57 -10.45
N LYS A 117 -9.61 -7.27 -11.57
CA LYS A 117 -10.49 -8.47 -11.61
C LYS A 117 -9.79 -9.73 -11.09
N SER A 118 -8.46 -9.72 -11.10
CA SER A 118 -7.57 -10.80 -10.70
C SER A 118 -6.29 -10.20 -10.13
N SER A 119 -5.48 -10.99 -9.42
CA SER A 119 -4.18 -10.52 -8.95
C SER A 119 -3.26 -10.14 -10.12
N ILE A 120 -2.47 -9.08 -9.94
CA ILE A 120 -1.44 -8.63 -10.89
C ILE A 120 -0.10 -8.73 -10.16
N THR A 121 0.91 -9.36 -10.76
CA THR A 121 2.26 -9.47 -10.18
C THR A 121 3.29 -9.03 -11.20
N PHE A 122 4.27 -8.24 -10.78
CA PHE A 122 5.35 -7.74 -11.64
C PHE A 122 6.64 -7.51 -10.83
N ASN A 123 7.77 -7.51 -11.53
CA ASN A 123 9.09 -7.22 -10.96
C ASN A 123 9.41 -5.73 -11.04
N ILE A 124 10.26 -5.25 -10.14
CA ILE A 124 10.68 -3.85 -10.03
C ILE A 124 12.19 -3.69 -9.90
#